data_AF-A0A0N5D5A4-F1
#
_entry.id   AF-A0A0N5D5A4-F1
#
_cell.length_a   1.000
_cell.length_b   1.000
_cell.length_c   1.000
_cell.angle_alpha   90.00
_cell.angle_beta   90.00
_cell.angle_gamma   90.00
#
_symmetry.space_group_name_H-M   'P 1'
#
loop_
_entity.id
_entity.type
_entity.pdbx_description
1 polymer ?
#
loop_
_entity_poly.entity_id
_entity_poly.type
_entity_poly.pdbx_seq_one_letter_code
_entity_poly.pdbx_strand_id
1 'polypeptide(L)'
;MNSFRSYVWDPGLIIAQITCIQAAFYTTYCLLIFLAFYKNWYPSLEYVFLKQVTLHGTVIQLFSSAVCSFILYKAVGRSKQCLDFACTLHFWHFTAVVLYHKSIPTQILWWILQLLSTALCTLLGEYLCLEAESKDIPLLNDSGYEI
;
A
#
# COMPACT_ATOMS: atom_id res chain seq x y z
N MET A 1 -25.49 -27.04 -0.04
CA MET A 1 -24.71 -26.79 1.19
C MET A 1 -23.76 -25.65 0.88
N ASN A 2 -23.99 -24.47 1.47
CA ASN A 2 -23.12 -23.31 1.28
C ASN A 2 -21.75 -23.66 1.85
N SER A 3 -20.82 -24.03 0.98
CA SER A 3 -19.43 -24.22 1.35
C SER A 3 -18.88 -22.85 1.71
N PHE A 4 -18.95 -22.50 3.00
CA PHE A 4 -18.14 -21.43 3.56
C PHE A 4 -16.71 -21.73 3.11
N ARG A 5 -16.16 -20.83 2.28
CA ARG A 5 -14.82 -20.95 1.71
C ARG A 5 -13.86 -21.32 2.83
N SER A 6 -13.39 -22.57 2.87
CA SER A 6 -12.44 -22.99 3.90
C SER A 6 -11.24 -22.08 3.76
N TYR A 7 -10.82 -21.46 4.87
CA TYR A 7 -9.59 -20.68 4.90
C TYR A 7 -8.43 -21.66 4.72
N VAL A 8 -8.11 -21.99 3.46
CA VAL A 8 -6.93 -22.78 3.13
C VAL A 8 -5.75 -21.84 3.35
N TRP A 9 -5.05 -22.05 4.45
CA TRP A 9 -3.85 -21.29 4.78
C TRP A 9 -2.79 -21.58 3.71
N ASP A 10 -2.61 -20.61 2.80
CA ASP A 10 -1.56 -20.63 1.79
C ASP A 10 -0.51 -19.56 2.14
N PRO A 11 0.56 -19.94 2.86
CA PRO A 11 1.59 -19.00 3.27
C PRO A 11 2.36 -18.43 2.07
N GLY A 12 2.46 -19.19 0.98
CA GLY A 12 3.14 -18.75 -0.23
C GLY A 12 2.44 -17.55 -0.85
N LEU A 13 1.10 -17.61 -0.90
CA LEU A 13 0.29 -16.49 -1.40
C LEU A 13 0.45 -15.23 -0.56
N ILE A 14 0.44 -15.36 0.78
CA ILE A 14 0.60 -14.22 1.69
C ILE A 14 1.97 -13.55 1.50
N ILE A 15 3.04 -14.36 1.44
CA ILE A 15 4.39 -13.83 1.22
C ILE A 15 4.47 -13.12 -0.14
N ALA A 16 3.91 -13.71 -1.20
CA ALA A 16 3.87 -13.10 -2.52
C ALA A 16 3.10 -11.77 -2.52
N GLN A 17 1.97 -11.68 -1.81
CA GLN A 17 1.21 -10.44 -1.65
C GLN A 17 2.03 -9.37 -0.91
N ILE A 18 2.70 -9.72 0.20
CA ILE A 18 3.59 -8.79 0.92
C ILE A 18 4.70 -8.29 -0.02
N THR A 19 5.40 -9.19 -0.71
CA THR A 19 6.47 -8.83 -1.64
C THR A 19 5.98 -7.94 -2.78
N CYS A 20 4.79 -8.22 -3.33
CA CYS A 20 4.17 -7.41 -4.37
C CYS A 20 3.90 -5.97 -3.90
N ILE A 21 3.30 -5.82 -2.72
CA ILE A 21 2.98 -4.52 -2.14
C ILE A 21 4.26 -3.72 -1.83
N GLN A 22 5.28 -4.37 -1.27
CA GLN A 22 6.59 -3.76 -1.03
C GLN A 22 7.22 -3.26 -2.33
N ALA A 23 7.26 -4.11 -3.36
CA ALA A 23 7.81 -3.76 -4.66
C ALA A 23 7.05 -2.58 -5.30
N ALA A 24 5.72 -2.57 -5.24
CA ALA A 24 4.90 -1.49 -5.78
C ALA A 24 5.17 -0.15 -5.09
N PHE A 25 5.23 -0.14 -3.76
CA PHE A 25 5.51 1.07 -2.98
C PHE A 25 6.90 1.64 -3.29
N TYR A 26 7.96 0.82 -3.23
CA TYR A 26 9.32 1.31 -3.49
C TYR A 26 9.53 1.70 -4.96
N THR A 27 8.93 0.97 -5.91
CA THR A 27 9.02 1.33 -7.33
C THR A 27 8.38 2.69 -7.58
N THR A 28 7.20 2.93 -7.02
CA THR A 28 6.50 4.21 -7.17
C THR A 28 7.26 5.33 -6.46
N TYR A 29 7.77 5.11 -5.25
CA TYR A 29 8.56 6.09 -4.52
C TYR A 29 9.82 6.48 -5.31
N CYS A 30 10.61 5.51 -5.77
CA CYS A 30 11.82 5.75 -6.54
C CYS A 30 11.53 6.45 -7.87
N LEU A 31 10.46 6.07 -8.57
CA LEU A 31 10.04 6.71 -9.81
C LEU A 31 9.67 8.19 -9.57
N LEU A 32 8.91 8.48 -8.51
CA LEU A 32 8.53 9.87 -8.17
C LEU A 32 9.72 10.72 -7.74
N ILE A 33 10.67 10.16 -6.97
CA ILE A 33 11.96 10.83 -6.69
C ILE A 33 12.66 11.14 -8.01
N PHE A 34 12.82 10.15 -8.88
CA PHE A 34 13.51 10.31 -10.16
C PHE A 34 12.87 11.42 -11.02
N LEU A 35 11.54 11.44 -11.11
CA LEU A 35 10.79 12.49 -11.81
C LEU A 35 10.94 13.86 -11.16
N ALA A 36 10.93 13.94 -9.82
CA ALA A 36 11.07 15.19 -9.08
C ALA A 36 12.46 15.83 -9.25
N PHE A 37 13.51 15.02 -9.40
CA PHE A 37 14.89 15.49 -9.52
C PHE A 37 15.38 15.69 -10.96
N TYR A 38 14.52 15.49 -11.97
CA TYR A 38 14.85 15.60 -13.40
C TYR A 38 15.59 16.90 -13.81
N LYS A 39 15.48 17.98 -13.02
CA LYS A 39 16.10 19.28 -13.34
C LYS A 39 17.38 19.65 -12.59
N ASN A 40 17.73 19.10 -11.43
CA ASN A 40 18.85 19.68 -10.66
C ASN A 40 19.71 18.77 -9.77
N TRP A 41 19.41 17.49 -9.52
CA TRP A 41 20.19 16.72 -8.53
C TRP A 41 20.33 15.24 -8.86
N TYR A 42 21.41 14.63 -8.35
CA TYR A 42 21.67 13.20 -8.45
C TYR A 42 20.68 12.43 -7.57
N PRO A 43 19.94 11.44 -8.11
CA PRO A 43 19.05 10.61 -7.31
C PRO A 43 19.88 9.79 -6.33
N SER A 44 19.77 10.08 -5.04
CA SER A 44 20.41 9.32 -3.97
C SER A 44 19.40 8.51 -3.17
N LEU A 45 19.86 7.39 -2.61
CA LEU A 45 19.06 6.52 -1.74
C LEU A 45 18.62 7.22 -0.44
N GLU A 46 19.31 8.30 -0.08
CA GLU A 46 19.03 9.11 1.11
C GLU A 46 17.63 9.73 1.08
N TYR A 47 17.14 10.08 -0.11
CA TYR A 47 15.78 10.63 -0.27
C TYR A 47 14.68 9.58 -0.08
N VAL A 48 14.98 8.30 -0.29
CA VAL A 48 14.05 7.18 0.00
C VAL A 48 14.00 6.93 1.51
N PHE A 49 15.17 6.94 2.16
CA PHE A 49 15.29 6.64 3.59
C PHE A 49 15.45 7.91 4.42
N LEU A 50 14.63 8.94 4.18
CA LEU A 50 14.71 10.19 4.93
C LEU A 50 14.39 9.97 6.41
N LYS A 51 15.33 10.36 7.28
CA LYS A 51 15.13 10.42 8.74
C LYS A 51 14.40 11.70 9.18
N GLN A 52 14.47 12.75 8.36
CA GLN A 52 13.85 14.04 8.61
C GLN A 52 12.78 14.35 7.58
N VAL A 53 11.64 14.84 8.04
CA VAL A 53 10.51 15.24 7.21
C VAL A 53 10.89 16.45 6.38
N THR A 54 10.77 16.29 5.06
CA THR A 54 10.85 17.36 4.07
C THR A 54 9.51 17.46 3.33
N LEU A 55 9.20 18.63 2.78
CA LEU A 55 7.95 18.83 2.03
C LEU A 55 7.90 17.90 0.81
N HIS A 56 8.98 17.84 0.03
CA HIS A 56 9.06 16.98 -1.15
C HIS A 56 8.95 15.49 -0.80
N GLY A 57 9.67 15.03 0.23
CA GLY A 57 9.60 13.64 0.68
C GLY A 57 8.20 13.26 1.18
N THR A 58 7.54 14.17 1.91
CA THR A 58 6.16 13.97 2.37
C THR A 58 5.19 13.77 1.22
N VAL A 59 5.22 14.67 0.23
CA VAL A 59 4.30 14.60 -0.92
C VAL A 59 4.54 13.33 -1.73
N ILE A 60 5.80 12.98 -1.98
CA ILE A 60 6.19 11.77 -2.71
C ILE A 60 5.72 10.52 -1.97
N GLN A 61 5.95 10.45 -0.65
CA GLN A 61 5.55 9.30 0.15
C GLN A 61 4.04 9.12 0.20
N LEU A 62 3.28 10.19 0.42
CA LEU A 62 1.82 10.13 0.47
C LEU A 62 1.24 9.73 -0.89
N PHE A 63 1.80 10.25 -1.99
CA PHE A 63 1.37 9.86 -3.33
C PHE A 63 1.73 8.40 -3.63
N SER A 64 2.93 7.95 -3.25
CA SER A 64 3.33 6.54 -3.37
C SER A 64 2.41 5.62 -2.57
N SER A 65 2.02 6.02 -1.36
CA SER A 65 1.06 5.32 -0.52
C SER A 65 -0.34 5.22 -1.18
N ALA A 66 -0.80 6.31 -1.82
CA ALA A 66 -2.06 6.31 -2.57
C ALA A 66 -2.04 5.38 -3.80
N VAL A 67 -0.93 5.32 -4.53
CA VAL A 67 -0.78 4.37 -5.64
C VAL A 67 -0.71 2.94 -5.10
N CYS A 68 0.00 2.74 -3.99
CA CYS A 68 0.11 1.45 -3.33
C CYS A 68 -1.24 0.92 -2.85
N SER A 69 -2.17 1.78 -2.40
CA SER A 69 -3.51 1.35 -1.97
C SER A 69 -4.33 0.73 -3.12
N PHE A 70 -4.11 1.17 -4.36
CA PHE A 70 -4.74 0.56 -5.53
C PHE A 70 -4.22 -0.86 -5.80
N ILE A 71 -2.91 -1.06 -5.66
CA ILE A 71 -2.29 -2.39 -5.79
C ILE A 71 -2.70 -3.30 -4.63
N LEU A 72 -2.77 -2.76 -3.41
CA LEU A 72 -3.26 -3.45 -2.23
C LEU A 72 -4.68 -3.99 -2.45
N TYR A 73 -5.58 -3.15 -2.97
CA TYR A 73 -6.93 -3.55 -3.35
C TYR A 73 -6.92 -4.72 -4.34
N LYS A 74 -6.12 -4.64 -5.41
CA LYS A 74 -6.05 -5.70 -6.42
C LYS A 74 -5.44 -7.01 -5.91
N ALA A 75 -4.46 -6.93 -5.01
CA ALA A 75 -3.75 -8.09 -4.50
C ALA A 75 -4.52 -8.85 -3.41
N VAL A 76 -5.17 -8.11 -2.49
CA VAL A 76 -5.79 -8.68 -1.28
C VAL A 76 -7.29 -8.90 -1.47
N GLY A 77 -7.98 -7.97 -2.13
CA GLY A 77 -9.41 -8.08 -2.45
C GLY A 77 -10.36 -8.14 -1.24
N ARG A 78 -9.87 -7.87 -0.02
CA ARG A 78 -10.66 -7.91 1.22
C ARG A 78 -10.31 -6.73 2.13
N SER A 79 -11.31 -5.92 2.47
CA SER A 79 -11.16 -4.70 3.27
C SER A 79 -10.50 -4.96 4.63
N LYS A 80 -10.95 -5.99 5.36
CA LYS A 80 -10.46 -6.31 6.71
C LYS A 80 -8.96 -6.62 6.80
N GLN A 81 -8.30 -6.98 5.70
CA GLN A 81 -6.88 -7.31 5.67
C GLN A 81 -6.00 -6.12 5.26
N CYS A 82 -6.58 -5.04 4.73
CA CYS A 82 -5.83 -3.88 4.23
C CYS A 82 -4.95 -3.24 5.32
N LEU A 83 -5.47 -3.12 6.55
CA LEU A 83 -4.73 -2.59 7.70
C LEU A 83 -3.46 -3.40 7.98
N ASP A 84 -3.56 -4.72 8.03
CA ASP A 84 -2.42 -5.60 8.35
C ASP A 84 -1.29 -5.45 7.32
N PHE A 85 -1.64 -5.41 6.03
CA PHE A 85 -0.67 -5.25 4.95
C PHE A 85 -0.03 -3.85 4.94
N ALA A 86 -0.81 -2.79 5.17
CA ALA A 86 -0.28 -1.43 5.22
C ALA A 86 0.64 -1.21 6.44
N CYS A 87 0.28 -1.77 7.59
CA CYS A 87 1.14 -1.79 8.79
C CYS A 87 2.43 -2.57 8.51
N THR A 88 2.33 -3.73 7.89
CA THR A 88 3.50 -4.53 7.49
C THR A 88 4.41 -3.75 6.53
N LEU A 89 3.83 -3.03 5.56
CA LEU A 89 4.56 -2.16 4.64
C LEU A 89 5.41 -1.12 5.39
N HIS A 90 4.78 -0.32 6.25
CA HIS A 90 5.46 0.76 6.97
C HIS A 90 6.39 0.26 8.06
N PHE A 91 6.14 -0.92 8.64
CA PHE A 91 7.07 -1.59 9.56
C PHE A 91 8.40 -1.94 8.88
N TRP A 92 8.35 -2.50 7.67
CA TRP A 92 9.56 -2.78 6.90
C TRP A 92 10.27 -1.51 6.44
N HIS A 93 9.52 -0.46 6.08
CA HIS A 93 10.10 0.84 5.77
C HIS A 93 10.83 1.45 6.97
N PHE A 94 10.21 1.44 8.16
CA PHE A 94 10.88 1.86 9.40
C PHE A 94 12.17 1.05 9.64
N THR A 95 12.09 -0.27 9.51
CA THR A 95 13.25 -1.15 9.68
C THR A 95 14.37 -0.77 8.70
N ALA A 96 14.04 -0.53 7.43
CA ALA A 96 15.01 -0.11 6.41
C ALA A 96 15.64 1.25 6.73
N VAL A 97 14.85 2.24 7.19
CA VAL A 97 15.36 3.56 7.62
C VAL A 97 16.33 3.42 8.80
N VAL A 98 16.00 2.60 9.81
CA VAL A 98 16.86 2.34 10.96
C VAL A 98 18.16 1.66 10.54
N LEU A 99 18.09 0.67 9.64
CA LEU A 99 19.27 -0.03 9.13
C LEU A 99 20.17 0.90 8.30
N TYR A 100 19.58 1.79 7.50
CA TYR A 100 20.32 2.76 6.68
C TYR A 100 21.07 3.80 7.53
N HIS A 101 20.39 4.40 8.51
CA HIS A 101 20.96 5.46 9.36
C HIS A 101 21.66 4.94 10.63
N LYS A 102 21.59 3.63 10.89
CA LYS A 102 22.03 2.98 12.14
C LYS A 102 21.53 3.69 13.40
N SER A 103 20.39 4.38 13.30
CA SER A 103 19.83 5.20 14.35
C SER A 103 18.32 5.35 14.17
N ILE A 104 17.61 5.48 15.29
CA ILE A 104 16.15 5.61 15.29
C ILE A 104 15.76 7.06 14.90
N PRO A 105 14.72 7.27 14.07
CA PRO A 105 14.15 8.59 13.82
C PRO A 105 13.66 9.24 15.12
N THR A 106 14.25 10.37 15.49
CA THR A 106 13.90 11.12 16.72
C THR A 106 12.83 12.18 16.47
N GLN A 107 12.60 12.57 15.21
CA GLN A 107 11.66 13.63 14.86
C GLN A 107 10.21 13.12 14.94
N ILE A 108 9.39 13.75 15.79
CA ILE A 108 7.96 13.40 15.97
C ILE A 108 7.18 13.48 14.66
N LEU A 109 7.46 14.49 13.82
CA LEU A 109 6.80 14.64 12.51
C LEU A 109 7.02 13.43 11.60
N TRP A 110 8.17 12.76 11.70
CA TRP A 110 8.45 11.56 10.90
C TRP A 110 7.48 10.44 11.29
N TRP A 111 7.23 10.25 12.59
CA TRP A 111 6.26 9.26 13.08
C TRP A 111 4.83 9.60 12.65
N ILE A 112 4.44 10.89 12.72
CA ILE A 112 3.14 11.35 12.23
C ILE A 112 2.99 11.08 10.73
N LEU A 113 4.04 11.31 9.95
CA LEU A 113 4.05 11.01 8.51
C LEU A 113 3.84 9.52 8.25
N GLN A 114 4.49 8.63 9.00
CA GLN A 114 4.28 7.19 8.84
C GLN A 114 2.87 6.75 9.22
N LEU A 115 2.31 7.30 10.30
CA LEU A 115 0.93 7.03 10.70
C LEU A 115 -0.06 7.54 9.64
N LEU A 116 0.15 8.75 9.13
CA LEU A 116 -0.70 9.34 8.09
C LEU A 116 -0.61 8.55 6.78
N SER A 117 0.59 8.16 6.38
CA SER A 117 0.84 7.35 5.19
C SER A 117 0.20 5.95 5.32
N THR A 118 0.28 5.34 6.50
CA THR A 118 -0.40 4.08 6.80
C THR A 118 -1.90 4.25 6.70
N ALA A 119 -2.48 5.23 7.42
CA ALA A 119 -3.91 5.50 7.41
C ALA A 119 -4.44 5.82 6.00
N LEU A 120 -3.69 6.57 5.20
CA LEU A 120 -4.05 6.86 3.82
C LEU A 120 -4.10 5.57 2.99
N CYS A 121 -3.06 4.72 3.08
CA CYS A 121 -3.02 3.45 2.37
C CYS A 121 -4.19 2.54 2.76
N THR A 122 -4.52 2.48 4.05
CA THR A 122 -5.58 1.60 4.58
C THR A 122 -6.96 2.10 4.19
N LEU A 123 -7.26 3.37 4.42
CA LEU A 123 -8.59 3.92 4.16
C LEU A 123 -8.92 3.88 2.66
N LEU A 124 -7.95 4.22 1.80
CA LEU A 124 -8.14 4.11 0.34
C LEU A 124 -8.25 2.65 -0.10
N GLY A 125 -7.43 1.76 0.43
CA GLY A 125 -7.49 0.33 0.10
C GLY A 125 -8.80 -0.31 0.54
N GLU A 126 -9.27 0.00 1.75
CA GLU A 126 -10.57 -0.42 2.27
C GLU A 126 -11.71 0.11 1.44
N TYR A 127 -11.73 1.41 1.13
CA TYR A 127 -12.75 2.03 0.30
C TYR A 127 -12.88 1.34 -1.06
N LEU A 128 -11.76 1.10 -1.75
CA LEU A 128 -11.75 0.41 -3.03
C LEU A 128 -12.21 -1.05 -2.92
N CYS A 129 -11.83 -1.75 -1.85
CA CYS A 129 -12.30 -3.12 -1.61
C CYS A 129 -13.81 -3.15 -1.35
N LEU A 130 -14.33 -2.22 -0.56
CA LEU A 130 -15.77 -2.12 -0.26
C LEU A 130 -16.57 -1.75 -1.50
N GLU A 131 -16.09 -0.82 -2.33
CA GLU A 131 -16.73 -0.49 -3.60
C GLU A 131 -16.79 -1.71 -4.52
N ALA A 132 -15.71 -2.50 -4.58
CA ALA A 132 -15.66 -3.72 -5.38
C ALA A 132 -16.57 -4.84 -4.84
N GLU A 133 -16.69 -4.96 -3.51
CA GLU A 133 -17.59 -5.92 -2.86
C GLU A 133 -19.07 -5.51 -3.02
N SER A 134 -19.36 -4.21 -3.10
CA SER A 134 -20.73 -3.68 -3.29
C SER A 134 -21.24 -3.74 -4.74
N LYS A 135 -20.39 -4.07 -5.72
CA LYS A 135 -20.84 -4.24 -7.11
C LYS A 135 -21.58 -5.57 -7.19
N ASP A 136 -22.91 -5.48 -7.23
CA ASP A 136 -23.83 -6.62 -7.24
C ASP A 136 -23.55 -7.61 -8.39
N ILE A 137 -23.88 -8.87 -8.11
CA ILE A 137 -23.88 -9.97 -9.08
C ILE A 137 -24.88 -9.60 -10.19
N PRO A 138 -24.48 -9.60 -11.49
CA PRO A 138 -25.44 -9.37 -12.56
C PRO A 138 -26.49 -10.48 -12.49
N LEU A 139 -27.73 -10.08 -12.18
CA LEU A 139 -28.88 -10.97 -12.28
C LEU A 139 -29.03 -11.30 -13.77
N LEU A 140 -28.58 -12.50 -14.16
CA LEU A 140 -28.97 -13.08 -15.45
C LEU A 140 -30.49 -13.05 -15.46
N ASN A 141 -31.04 -12.22 -16.33
CA ASN A 141 -32.47 -11.99 -16.49
C ASN A 141 -33.11 -13.33 -16.88
N ASP A 142 -33.75 -13.99 -15.92
CA ASP A 142 -34.53 -15.19 -16.14
C ASP A 142 -35.90 -14.77 -16.70
N SER A 143 -35.96 -14.58 -18.01
CA SER A 143 -37.22 -14.42 -18.75
C SER A 143 -37.13 -15.05 -20.14
N GLY A 144 -36.70 -16.31 -20.14
CA GLY A 144 -36.96 -17.29 -21.19
C GLY A 144 -38.18 -18.17 -20.87
N TYR A 145 -39.23 -17.62 -20.24
CA TYR A 145 -40.51 -18.29 -20.00
C TYR A 145 -41.68 -17.43 -20.52
N GLU A 146 -41.73 -17.23 -21.84
CA GLU A 146 -42.99 -17.00 -22.55
C GLU A 146 -43.08 -18.02 -23.70
N ILE A 147 -43.63 -19.20 -23.41
CA ILE A 147 -44.25 -20.11 -24.39
C ILE A 147 -45.54 -20.63 -23.78
#